data_AF-A0A2P0QJA9-F1
#
_entry.id   AF-A0A2P0QJA9-F1
#
_cell.length_a   1.000
_cell.length_b   1.000
_cell.length_c   1.000
_cell.angle_alpha   90.00
_cell.angle_beta   90.00
_cell.angle_gamma   90.00
#
_symmetry.space_group_name_H-M   'P 1'
#
loop_
_entity.id
_entity.type
_entity.pdbx_description
1 polymer ?
#
loop_
_entity_poly.entity_id
_entity_poly.type
_entity_poly.pdbx_seq_one_letter_code
_entity_poly.pdbx_strand_id
1 'polypeptide(L)'
;MAYTGRRRIVGIVLIVAMILLGAFSVTEIAFCLAFLIFYSLHVIVFAALYRIVEGVLGEFQLLVAGDPDTITFSEVLYFSLISARTVGYCDITPMGPGASAGQREDHHRRTVVACSASTRS
;
A
#
# COMPACT_ATOMS: atom_id res chain seq x y z
N MET A 1 30.72 -13.58 -25.03
CA MET A 1 30.02 -12.38 -24.51
C MET A 1 29.50 -12.62 -23.08
N ALA A 2 30.36 -12.91 -22.11
CA ALA A 2 29.98 -13.32 -20.73
C ALA A 2 30.62 -12.43 -19.62
N TYR A 3 30.96 -11.19 -19.95
CA TYR A 3 31.67 -10.27 -19.05
C TYR A 3 30.77 -9.17 -18.44
N THR A 4 29.50 -9.09 -18.82
CA THR A 4 28.60 -7.98 -18.48
C THR A 4 27.96 -8.12 -17.09
N GLY A 5 27.69 -9.35 -16.62
CA GLY A 5 27.07 -9.59 -15.31
C GLY A 5 28.01 -9.34 -14.13
N ARG A 6 29.28 -9.71 -14.26
CA ARG A 6 30.28 -9.64 -13.18
C ARG A 6 30.54 -8.19 -12.74
N ARG A 7 30.58 -7.25 -13.68
CA ARG A 7 30.81 -5.82 -13.40
C ARG A 7 29.64 -5.16 -12.67
N ARG A 8 28.41 -5.58 -12.95
CA ARG A 8 27.20 -5.06 -12.30
C ARG A 8 27.09 -5.53 -10.85
N ILE A 9 27.38 -6.81 -10.61
CA ILE A 9 27.39 -7.38 -9.26
C ILE A 9 28.47 -6.71 -8.41
N VAL A 10 29.68 -6.53 -8.96
CA VAL A 10 30.75 -5.81 -8.27
C VAL A 10 30.33 -4.37 -7.98
N GLY A 11 29.65 -3.69 -8.90
CA GLY A 11 29.10 -2.35 -8.67
C GLY A 11 28.12 -2.31 -7.49
N ILE A 12 27.15 -3.24 -7.44
CA ILE A 12 26.17 -3.31 -6.35
C ILE A 12 26.85 -3.63 -5.01
N VAL A 13 27.76 -4.61 -5.00
CA VAL A 13 28.50 -5.00 -3.79
C VAL A 13 29.37 -3.86 -3.28
N LEU A 14 30.01 -3.10 -4.17
CA LEU A 14 30.85 -1.96 -3.82
C LEU A 14 30.01 -0.80 -3.28
N ILE A 15 28.84 -0.52 -3.86
CA ILE A 15 27.87 0.45 -3.32
C ILE A 15 27.42 0.04 -1.91
N VAL A 16 27.05 -1.23 -1.71
CA VAL A 16 26.62 -1.74 -0.39
C VAL A 16 27.75 -1.68 0.63
N ALA A 17 28.98 -2.03 0.24
CA ALA A 17 30.15 -1.97 1.11
C ALA A 17 30.51 -0.52 1.51
N MET A 18 30.40 0.44 0.58
CA MET A 18 30.66 1.86 0.86
C MET A 18 29.59 2.48 1.78
N ILE A 19 28.32 2.10 1.61
CA ILE A 19 27.24 2.48 2.56
C ILE A 19 27.57 1.99 3.98
N LEU A 20 28.04 0.74 4.11
CA LEU A 20 28.42 0.13 5.40
C LEU A 20 29.66 0.78 6.03
N LEU A 21 30.61 1.22 5.20
CA LEU A 21 31.85 1.86 5.62
C LEU A 21 31.69 3.36 5.94
N GLY A 22 30.57 3.98 5.54
CA GLY A 22 30.27 5.40 5.81
C GLY A 22 31.05 6.39 4.93
N ALA A 23 31.71 5.92 3.88
CA ALA A 23 32.53 6.72 2.97
C ALA A 23 31.73 7.10 1.72
N PHE A 24 30.81 8.08 1.86
CA PHE A 24 29.93 8.48 0.76
C PHE A 24 30.59 9.50 -0.18
N SER A 25 30.68 9.15 -1.45
CA SER A 25 31.02 10.07 -2.53
C SER A 25 29.77 10.82 -3.02
N VAL A 26 29.95 12.03 -3.58
CA VAL A 26 28.84 12.87 -4.10
C VAL A 26 27.96 12.16 -5.15
N THR A 27 28.53 11.25 -5.93
CA THR A 27 27.83 10.44 -6.93
C THR A 27 26.88 9.41 -6.32
N GLU A 28 27.25 8.83 -5.18
CA GLU A 28 26.45 7.82 -4.48
C GLU A 28 25.28 8.49 -3.74
N ILE A 29 25.52 9.65 -3.14
CA ILE A 29 24.47 10.47 -2.54
C ILE A 29 23.44 10.86 -3.60
N ALA A 30 23.91 11.30 -4.78
CA ALA A 30 23.02 11.62 -5.90
C ALA A 30 22.19 10.40 -6.35
N PHE A 31 22.79 9.20 -6.37
CA PHE A 31 22.09 7.97 -6.71
C PHE A 31 21.02 7.60 -5.66
N CYS A 32 21.36 7.64 -4.37
CA CYS A 32 20.42 7.41 -3.28
C CYS A 32 19.28 8.43 -3.29
N LEU A 33 19.59 9.70 -3.52
CA LEU A 33 18.60 10.78 -3.60
C LEU A 33 17.68 10.60 -4.81
N ALA A 34 18.22 10.26 -5.98
CA ALA A 34 17.42 9.99 -7.18
C ALA A 34 16.46 8.82 -6.95
N PHE A 35 16.93 7.74 -6.31
CA PHE A 35 16.09 6.60 -5.95
C PHE A 35 15.02 6.99 -4.94
N LEU A 36 15.37 7.76 -3.91
CA LEU A 36 14.43 8.23 -2.88
C LEU A 36 13.33 9.12 -3.48
N ILE A 37 13.70 10.04 -4.37
CA ILE A 37 12.75 10.93 -5.06
C ILE A 37 11.82 10.11 -5.95
N PHE A 38 12.36 9.21 -6.76
CA PHE A 38 11.56 8.37 -7.65
C PHE A 38 10.61 7.46 -6.87
N TYR A 39 11.09 6.87 -5.78
CA TYR A 39 10.29 6.05 -4.89
C TYR A 39 9.18 6.85 -4.20
N SER A 40 9.51 8.04 -3.67
CA SER A 40 8.53 8.94 -3.07
C SER A 40 7.46 9.37 -4.07
N LEU A 41 7.87 9.72 -5.29
CA LEU A 41 6.96 10.09 -6.37
C LEU A 41 6.00 8.95 -6.70
N HIS A 42 6.51 7.71 -6.80
CA HIS A 42 5.69 6.53 -7.08
C HIS A 42 4.61 6.33 -6.01
N VAL A 43 4.99 6.37 -4.73
CA VAL A 43 4.05 6.20 -3.61
C VAL A 43 2.97 7.29 -3.60
N ILE A 44 3.37 8.55 -3.85
CA ILE A 44 2.45 9.70 -3.89
C ILE A 44 1.47 9.59 -5.07
N VAL A 45 1.95 9.22 -6.27
CA VAL A 45 1.11 9.08 -7.46
C VAL A 45 0.04 8.02 -7.26
N PHE A 46 0.39 6.85 -6.71
CA PHE A 46 -0.59 5.81 -6.41
C PHE A 46 -1.60 6.26 -5.36
N ALA A 47 -1.15 6.94 -4.30
CA ALA A 47 -2.06 7.47 -3.28
C ALA A 47 -3.05 8.50 -3.85
N ALA A 48 -2.56 9.40 -4.71
CA ALA A 48 -3.40 10.36 -5.42
C ALA A 48 -4.39 9.66 -6.37
N LEU A 49 -3.98 8.59 -7.03
CA LEU A 49 -4.86 7.82 -7.92
C LEU A 49 -6.03 7.20 -7.13
N TYR A 50 -5.76 6.55 -6.00
CA TYR A 50 -6.83 6.01 -5.13
C TYR A 50 -7.81 7.09 -4.69
N ARG A 51 -7.32 8.30 -4.38
CA ARG A 51 -8.16 9.45 -4.04
C ARG A 51 -9.01 9.97 -5.18
N ILE A 52 -8.45 10.04 -6.39
CA ILE A 52 -9.20 10.47 -7.56
C ILE A 52 -10.31 9.47 -7.85
N VAL A 53 -10.01 8.17 -7.77
CA VAL A 53 -11.00 7.12 -8.03
C VAL A 53 -12.12 7.15 -6.99
N GLU A 54 -11.81 7.31 -5.71
CA GLU A 54 -12.80 7.50 -4.63
C GLU A 54 -13.67 8.74 -4.88
N GLY A 55 -13.07 9.87 -5.27
CA GLY A 55 -13.81 11.10 -5.59
C GLY A 55 -14.69 11.00 -6.84
N VAL A 56 -14.31 10.17 -7.82
CA VAL A 56 -15.07 9.97 -9.06
C VAL A 56 -16.22 8.98 -8.87
N LEU A 57 -16.02 7.90 -8.11
CA LEU A 57 -17.07 6.92 -7.86
C LEU A 57 -18.03 7.33 -6.73
N GLY A 58 -17.59 8.18 -5.80
CA GLY A 58 -18.39 8.55 -4.62
C GLY A 58 -18.61 7.38 -3.64
N GLU A 59 -17.91 6.27 -3.85
CA GLU A 59 -17.90 5.09 -2.98
C GLU A 59 -16.52 4.93 -2.33
N PHE A 60 -16.50 4.52 -1.06
CA PHE A 60 -15.25 4.21 -0.35
C PHE A 60 -14.56 3.03 -1.03
N GLN A 61 -13.32 3.22 -1.48
CA GLN A 61 -12.56 2.14 -2.12
C GLN A 61 -11.72 1.33 -1.13
N LEU A 62 -11.50 1.87 0.07
CA LEU A 62 -10.62 1.32 1.08
C LEU A 62 -11.40 1.18 2.39
N LEU A 63 -11.20 0.04 3.07
CA LEU A 63 -11.70 -0.22 4.42
C LEU A 63 -10.56 0.04 5.39
N VAL A 64 -10.83 0.81 6.44
CA VAL A 64 -9.90 1.01 7.55
C VAL A 64 -10.36 0.13 8.70
N ALA A 65 -9.55 -0.85 9.11
CA ALA A 65 -9.91 -1.82 10.14
C ALA A 65 -11.27 -2.52 9.94
N GLY A 66 -11.73 -2.64 8.69
CA GLY A 66 -13.00 -3.30 8.32
C GLY A 66 -14.24 -2.39 8.28
N ASP A 67 -14.11 -1.08 8.57
CA ASP A 67 -15.21 -0.11 8.46
C ASP A 67 -15.00 0.79 7.22
N PRO A 68 -16.04 1.03 6.40
CA PRO A 68 -16.01 2.09 5.39
C PRO A 68 -16.12 3.47 6.05
N ASP A 69 -14.99 3.96 6.58
CA ASP A 69 -14.88 5.30 7.14
C ASP A 69 -14.23 6.28 6.15
N THR A 70 -14.42 7.58 6.39
CA THR A 70 -13.72 8.66 5.70
C THR A 70 -12.20 8.55 5.88
N ILE A 71 -11.55 7.91 4.92
CA ILE A 71 -10.10 7.74 4.93
C ILE A 71 -9.43 9.11 4.82
N THR A 72 -8.31 9.32 5.51
CA THR A 72 -7.46 10.52 5.45
C THR A 72 -6.35 10.35 4.40
N PHE A 73 -5.73 11.45 3.93
CA PHE A 73 -4.73 11.33 2.86
C PHE A 73 -3.51 10.53 3.33
N SER A 74 -3.15 10.70 4.60
CA SER A 74 -2.06 9.98 5.26
C SER A 74 -2.26 8.47 5.24
N GLU A 75 -3.49 7.99 5.45
CA GLU A 75 -3.84 6.55 5.43
C GLU A 75 -3.77 5.98 4.02
N VAL A 76 -4.26 6.70 3.01
CA VAL A 76 -4.13 6.28 1.60
C VAL A 76 -2.65 6.24 1.17
N LEU A 77 -1.86 7.19 1.63
CA LEU A 77 -0.42 7.23 1.38
C LEU A 77 0.32 6.07 2.07
N TYR A 78 -0.07 5.75 3.30
CA TYR A 78 0.43 4.59 4.02
C TYR A 78 0.05 3.28 3.30
N PHE A 79 -1.20 3.12 2.84
CA PHE A 79 -1.64 1.96 2.06
C PHE A 79 -0.83 1.79 0.76
N SER A 80 -0.59 2.89 0.04
CA SER A 80 0.27 2.90 -1.16
C SER A 80 1.70 2.44 -0.84
N LEU A 81 2.26 2.91 0.27
CA LEU A 81 3.61 2.56 0.71
C LEU A 81 3.76 1.06 1.03
N ILE A 82 2.85 0.49 1.83
CA ILE A 82 2.92 -0.92 2.23
C ILE A 82 2.63 -1.87 1.05
N SER A 83 1.78 -1.43 0.11
CA SER A 83 1.46 -2.17 -1.11
C SER A 83 2.64 -2.17 -2.07
N ALA A 84 3.31 -1.03 -2.26
CA ALA A 84 4.53 -0.92 -3.06
C ALA A 84 5.68 -1.78 -2.52
N ARG A 85 5.72 -2.01 -1.19
CA ARG A 85 6.69 -2.91 -0.55
C ARG A 85 6.22 -4.35 -0.42
N THR A 86 5.03 -4.70 -0.90
CA THR A 86 4.43 -6.03 -0.78
C THR A 86 4.34 -6.55 0.66
N VAL A 87 4.33 -5.65 1.66
CA VAL A 87 4.24 -6.02 3.07
C VAL A 87 2.79 -6.33 3.43
N GLY A 88 1.87 -5.43 3.08
CA GLY A 88 0.44 -5.62 3.26
C GLY A 88 0.03 -5.99 4.69
N TYR A 89 0.17 -5.06 5.65
CA TYR A 89 -0.22 -5.27 7.05
C TYR A 89 -1.72 -5.56 7.28
N CYS A 90 -2.56 -5.48 6.22
CA CYS A 90 -4.00 -5.77 6.24
C CYS A 90 -4.83 -4.89 7.20
N ASP A 91 -4.29 -3.77 7.65
CA ASP A 91 -5.01 -2.73 8.40
C ASP A 91 -5.88 -1.86 7.50
N ILE A 92 -5.41 -1.60 6.27
CA ILE A 92 -6.18 -0.97 5.20
C ILE A 92 -6.30 -1.96 4.04
N THR A 93 -7.54 -2.25 3.62
CA THR A 93 -7.81 -3.23 2.55
C THR A 93 -8.75 -2.67 1.48
N PRO A 94 -8.55 -3.01 0.20
CA PRO A 94 -9.45 -2.56 -0.87
C PRO A 94 -10.82 -3.24 -0.79
N MET A 95 -11.88 -2.48 -1.03
CA MET A 95 -13.24 -3.00 -1.27
C MET A 95 -13.31 -3.60 -2.67
N GLY A 96 -12.77 -4.82 -2.82
CA GLY A 96 -12.93 -5.63 -4.03
C GLY A 96 -14.14 -6.57 -3.94
N PRO A 97 -14.59 -7.18 -5.06
CA PRO A 97 -15.64 -8.19 -5.08
C PRO A 97 -15.41 -9.40 -4.14
N GLY A 98 -14.17 -9.63 -3.71
CA GLY A 98 -13.83 -10.64 -2.70
C GLY A 98 -13.93 -10.18 -1.24
N ALA A 99 -13.87 -8.87 -0.97
CA ALA A 99 -14.00 -8.29 0.38
C ALA A 99 -15.48 -8.08 0.77
N SER A 100 -16.34 -7.78 -0.20
CA SER A 100 -17.79 -7.60 0.01
C SER A 100 -18.55 -8.90 0.29
N ALA A 101 -17.96 -10.06 0.03
CA ALA A 101 -18.56 -11.37 0.33
C ALA A 101 -18.70 -11.60 1.85
N GLY A 102 -17.70 -11.20 2.66
CA GLY A 102 -17.76 -11.32 4.12
C GLY A 102 -18.69 -10.30 4.79
N GLN A 103 -18.70 -9.06 4.29
CA GLN A 103 -19.54 -7.97 4.84
C GLN A 103 -21.04 -8.22 4.60
N ARG A 104 -21.40 -8.86 3.47
CA ARG A 104 -22.80 -9.16 3.12
C ARG A 104 -23.39 -10.29 3.96
N GLU A 105 -22.59 -11.29 4.31
CA GLU A 105 -23.03 -12.39 5.20
C GLU A 105 -23.28 -11.90 6.62
N ASP A 106 -22.41 -11.04 7.17
CA ASP A 106 -22.58 -10.57 8.56
C ASP A 106 -23.78 -9.62 8.71
N HIS A 107 -24.05 -8.77 7.70
CA HIS A 107 -25.25 -7.94 7.71
C HIS A 107 -26.55 -8.78 7.60
N HIS A 108 -26.53 -9.85 6.79
CA HIS A 108 -27.64 -10.81 6.73
C HIS A 108 -27.81 -11.58 8.05
N ARG A 109 -26.71 -12.00 8.69
CA ARG A 109 -26.77 -12.71 9.99
C ARG A 109 -27.35 -11.82 11.09
N ARG A 110 -26.96 -10.54 11.16
CA ARG A 110 -27.50 -9.58 12.14
C ARG A 110 -28.97 -9.27 11.92
N THR A 111 -29.41 -9.16 10.67
CA THR A 111 -30.83 -8.91 10.35
C THR A 111 -31.71 -10.12 10.63
N VAL A 112 -31.23 -11.33 10.37
CA VAL A 112 -31.95 -12.58 10.72
C VAL A 112 -32.06 -12.75 12.23
N VAL A 113 -30.99 -12.47 13.00
CA VAL A 113 -31.04 -12.51 14.47
C VAL A 113 -31.98 -11.44 15.02
N ALA A 114 -31.96 -10.22 14.49
CA ALA A 114 -32.86 -9.14 14.91
C ALA A 114 -34.34 -9.46 14.58
N CYS A 115 -34.64 -10.04 13.42
CA CYS A 115 -35.98 -10.51 13.09
C CYS A 115 -36.43 -11.65 14.03
N SER A 116 -35.56 -12.61 14.33
CA SER A 116 -35.88 -13.73 15.23
C SER A 116 -36.13 -13.31 16.69
N ALA A 117 -35.53 -12.20 17.12
CA ALA A 117 -35.78 -11.60 18.44
C ALA A 117 -37.12 -10.85 18.49
N SER A 118 -37.54 -10.24 17.39
CA SER A 118 -38.82 -9.52 17.28
C SER A 118 -40.04 -10.45 17.25
N THR A 119 -39.92 -11.68 16.74
CA THR A 119 -41.03 -12.65 16.67
C THR A 119 -41.24 -13.47 17.95
N ARG A 120 -40.46 -13.23 19.02
CA ARG A 120 -40.53 -13.96 20.29
C ARG A 120 -41.13 -13.13 21.44
N SER A 121 -41.69 -11.97 21.14
CA SER A 121 -42.53 -11.14 22.02
C SER A 121 -43.99 -11.21 21.58
#